data_AF-A0A2V1D9D3-F1
#
_entry.id   AF-A0A2V1D9D3-F1
#
_cell.length_a   1.000
_cell.length_b   1.000
_cell.length_c   1.000
_cell.angle_alpha   90.00
_cell.angle_beta   90.00
_cell.angle_gamma   90.00
#
_symmetry.space_group_name_H-M   'P 1'
#
loop_
_entity.id
_entity.type
_entity.pdbx_description
1 polymer ?
#
loop_
_entity_poly.entity_id
_entity_poly.type
_entity_poly.pdbx_seq_one_letter_code
_entity_poly.pdbx_strand_id
1 'polypeptide(L)'
;ICILKASVVVFYLNIFQTAYPHFRITAYYVLTYITINTLILLFLLIFACQPIATFWDRDIKGKCLSIPAIGNAISVSAIIQDFILLLMPLNIIRTLRMNLRRKIGIGCLFGIGGMGCIATILRLHAHSNSSFRLSLDPTWDYCQGMIWVEIELTAIYMCVSLPTIRILLVRILP
;
A
#
# COMPACT_ATOMS: atom_id res chain seq x y z
N ILE A 1 -3.00 -4.73 4.09
CA ILE A 1 -2.41 -3.87 3.04
C ILE A 1 -2.04 -4.68 1.79
N CYS A 2 -1.18 -5.69 1.90
CA CYS A 2 -0.61 -6.38 0.72
C CYS A 2 -1.64 -7.08 -0.16
N ILE A 3 -2.65 -7.73 0.44
CA ILE A 3 -3.78 -8.33 -0.30
C ILE A 3 -4.52 -7.27 -1.13
N LEU A 4 -4.74 -6.08 -0.57
CA LEU A 4 -5.42 -5.00 -1.31
C LEU A 4 -4.55 -4.45 -2.45
N LYS A 5 -3.25 -4.27 -2.21
CA LYS A 5 -2.30 -3.87 -3.26
C LYS A 5 -2.24 -4.90 -4.39
N ALA A 6 -2.24 -6.20 -4.05
CA ALA A 6 -2.35 -7.28 -5.03
C ALA A 6 -3.68 -7.23 -5.79
N SER A 7 -4.80 -7.00 -5.12
CA SER A 7 -6.12 -6.83 -5.76
C SER A 7 -6.14 -5.67 -6.75
N VAL A 8 -5.47 -4.54 -6.45
CA VAL A 8 -5.30 -3.42 -7.39
C VAL A 8 -4.54 -3.86 -8.64
N VAL A 9 -3.45 -4.61 -8.49
CA VAL A 9 -2.66 -5.11 -9.64
C VAL A 9 -3.50 -6.06 -10.49
N VAL A 10 -4.23 -6.99 -9.88
CA VAL A 10 -5.13 -7.92 -10.57
C VAL A 10 -6.25 -7.17 -11.28
N PHE A 11 -6.80 -6.12 -10.65
CA PHE A 11 -7.79 -5.25 -11.25
C PHE A 11 -7.22 -4.52 -12.48
N TYR A 12 -6.00 -3.99 -12.41
CA TYR A 12 -5.34 -3.38 -13.56
C TYR A 12 -5.05 -4.39 -14.67
N LEU A 13 -4.63 -5.61 -14.32
CA LEU A 13 -4.48 -6.70 -15.27
C LEU A 13 -5.80 -6.93 -16.02
N ASN A 14 -6.92 -7.08 -15.31
CA ASN A 14 -8.21 -7.33 -15.94
C ASN A 14 -8.64 -6.23 -16.93
N ILE A 15 -8.31 -4.96 -16.64
CA ILE A 15 -8.67 -3.83 -17.52
C ILE A 15 -7.74 -3.69 -18.72
N PHE A 16 -6.43 -3.75 -18.51
CA PHE A 16 -5.45 -3.36 -19.52
C PHE A 16 -4.83 -4.54 -20.27
N GLN A 17 -4.98 -5.79 -19.79
CA GLN A 17 -4.40 -6.98 -20.44
C GLN A 17 -4.89 -7.15 -21.89
N THR A 18 -6.13 -6.78 -22.17
CA THR A 18 -6.74 -6.94 -23.50
C THR A 18 -6.18 -5.94 -24.51
N ALA A 19 -5.67 -4.80 -24.03
CA ALA A 19 -5.18 -3.72 -24.88
C ALA A 19 -3.64 -3.73 -25.04
N TYR A 20 -2.88 -4.22 -24.04
CA TYR A 20 -1.41 -4.13 -24.03
C TYR A 20 -0.74 -5.40 -23.48
N PRO A 21 -0.10 -6.26 -24.31
CA PRO A 21 0.52 -7.50 -23.85
C PRO A 21 1.76 -7.26 -22.97
N HIS A 22 2.55 -6.21 -23.22
CA HIS A 22 3.71 -5.85 -22.38
C HIS A 22 3.32 -5.46 -20.95
N PHE A 23 2.10 -4.92 -20.76
CA PHE A 23 1.60 -4.55 -19.45
C PHE A 23 1.43 -5.75 -18.52
N ARG A 24 1.03 -6.90 -19.10
CA ARG A 24 0.86 -8.15 -18.35
C ARG A 24 2.16 -8.55 -17.66
N ILE A 25 3.28 -8.48 -18.38
CA ILE A 25 4.60 -8.83 -17.86
C ILE A 25 4.97 -7.91 -16.69
N THR A 26 4.86 -6.59 -16.87
CA THR A 26 5.13 -5.61 -15.80
C THR A 26 4.26 -5.85 -14.57
N ALA A 27 2.98 -6.16 -14.76
CA ALA A 27 2.07 -6.44 -13.65
C ALA A 27 2.44 -7.69 -12.87
N TYR A 28 2.84 -8.78 -13.53
CA TYR A 28 3.33 -9.97 -12.83
C TYR A 28 4.63 -9.70 -12.07
N TYR A 29 5.53 -8.87 -12.60
CA TYR A 29 6.72 -8.44 -11.86
C TYR A 29 6.34 -7.65 -10.60
N VAL A 30 5.43 -6.69 -10.71
CA VAL A 30 4.97 -5.90 -9.56
C VAL A 30 4.27 -6.78 -8.52
N LEU A 31 3.43 -7.73 -8.94
CA LEU A 31 2.76 -8.67 -8.04
C LEU A 31 3.77 -9.54 -7.29
N THR A 32 4.76 -10.08 -8.00
CA THR A 32 5.86 -10.87 -7.42
C THR A 32 6.68 -10.03 -6.44
N TYR A 33 6.98 -8.78 -6.80
CA TYR A 33 7.70 -7.86 -5.92
C TYR A 33 6.94 -7.59 -4.60
N ILE A 34 5.64 -7.27 -4.68
CA ILE A 34 4.80 -7.00 -3.50
C ILE A 34 4.74 -8.23 -2.58
N THR A 35 4.53 -9.42 -3.15
CA THR A 35 4.41 -10.66 -2.39
C THR A 35 5.73 -11.04 -1.71
N ILE A 36 6.86 -11.00 -2.42
CA ILE A 36 8.18 -11.27 -1.85
C ILE A 36 8.53 -10.27 -0.75
N ASN A 37 8.33 -8.97 -1.00
CA ASN A 37 8.62 -7.93 0.00
C ASN A 37 7.80 -8.13 1.28
N THR A 38 6.53 -8.52 1.13
CA THR A 38 5.65 -8.83 2.26
C THR A 38 6.15 -10.02 3.06
N LEU A 39 6.55 -11.11 2.39
CA LEU A 39 7.06 -12.29 3.07
C LEU A 39 8.33 -11.97 3.86
N ILE A 40 9.26 -11.22 3.26
CA ILE A 40 10.51 -10.81 3.93
C ILE A 40 10.19 -10.01 5.20
N LEU A 41 9.34 -8.99 5.11
CA LEU A 41 8.96 -8.16 6.24
C LEU A 41 8.19 -8.92 7.31
N LEU A 42 7.33 -9.87 6.91
CA LEU A 42 6.59 -10.74 7.82
C LEU A 42 7.54 -11.60 8.64
N PHE A 43 8.49 -12.29 8.00
CA PHE A 43 9.48 -13.11 8.71
C PHE A 43 10.39 -12.26 9.59
N LEU A 44 10.77 -11.07 9.14
CA LEU A 44 11.57 -10.14 9.93
C LEU A 44 10.84 -9.68 11.19
N LEU A 45 9.52 -9.49 11.12
CA LEU A 45 8.69 -9.16 12.28
C LEU A 45 8.52 -10.36 13.23
N ILE A 46 8.25 -11.56 12.71
CA ILE A 46 8.09 -12.79 13.51
C ILE A 46 9.39 -13.13 14.26
N PHE A 47 10.53 -13.01 13.59
CA PHE A 47 11.84 -13.30 14.15
C PHE A 47 12.56 -12.05 14.67
N ALA A 48 11.82 -10.97 14.97
CA ALA A 48 12.39 -9.72 15.45
C ALA A 48 13.12 -9.88 16.80
N CYS A 49 12.74 -10.88 17.61
CA CYS A 49 13.37 -11.20 18.89
C CYS A 49 13.92 -12.63 18.92
N GLN A 50 15.03 -12.81 19.63
CA GLN A 50 15.66 -14.10 19.90
C GLN A 50 15.89 -14.23 21.42
N PRO A 51 15.15 -15.11 22.14
CA PRO A 51 14.04 -15.94 21.66
C PRO A 51 12.78 -15.12 21.32
N ILE A 52 11.91 -15.64 20.46
CA ILE A 52 10.65 -14.99 20.04
C ILE A 52 9.77 -14.67 21.26
N ALA A 53 9.83 -15.53 22.29
CA ALA A 53 9.09 -15.34 23.54
C ALA A 53 9.36 -14.01 24.24
N THR A 54 10.54 -13.41 24.03
CA THR A 54 10.93 -12.12 24.60
C THR A 54 10.05 -10.96 24.11
N PHE A 55 9.35 -11.14 22.98
CA PHE A 55 8.47 -10.09 22.44
C PHE A 55 7.26 -9.83 23.33
N TRP A 56 6.64 -10.89 23.88
CA TRP A 56 5.47 -10.79 24.76
C TRP A 56 5.82 -10.90 26.23
N ASP A 57 6.86 -11.63 26.58
CA ASP A 57 7.33 -11.80 27.95
C ASP A 57 8.65 -11.04 28.14
N ARG A 58 8.57 -9.89 28.81
CA ARG A 58 9.71 -9.01 29.04
C ARG A 58 10.65 -9.51 30.15
N ASP A 59 10.25 -10.53 30.92
CA ASP A 59 11.07 -11.10 31.97
C ASP A 59 12.12 -12.08 31.41
N ILE A 60 11.90 -12.58 30.19
CA ILE A 60 12.84 -13.43 29.47
C ILE A 60 13.99 -12.56 28.93
N LYS A 61 15.23 -12.88 29.30
CA LYS A 61 16.41 -12.20 28.74
C LYS A 61 16.62 -12.63 27.29
N GLY A 62 16.34 -11.72 26.35
CA GLY A 62 16.58 -11.92 24.93
C GLY A 62 17.10 -10.67 24.23
N LYS A 63 17.53 -10.83 22.98
CA LYS A 63 17.92 -9.71 22.11
C LYS A 63 16.81 -9.47 21.08
N CYS A 64 16.36 -8.23 20.96
CA CYS A 64 15.39 -7.81 19.97
C CYS A 64 16.01 -6.79 19.00
N LEU A 65 15.64 -6.89 17.73
CA LEU A 65 15.85 -5.84 16.74
C LEU A 65 15.07 -4.59 17.14
N SER A 66 15.55 -3.42 16.71
CA SER A 66 14.88 -2.16 17.00
C SER A 66 13.55 -2.08 16.24
N ILE A 67 12.44 -2.22 16.96
CA ILE A 67 11.07 -2.04 16.49
C ILE A 67 10.88 -0.78 15.61
N PRO A 68 11.38 0.42 15.97
CA PRO A 68 11.24 1.59 15.10
C PRO A 68 11.99 1.46 13.75
N ALA A 69 13.10 0.73 13.70
CA ALA A 69 13.79 0.50 12.42
C ALA A 69 13.00 -0.45 11.52
N ILE A 70 12.35 -1.47 12.11
CA ILE A 70 11.46 -2.38 11.38
C ILE A 70 10.26 -1.59 10.85
N GLY A 71 9.63 -0.75 11.68
CA GLY A 71 8.51 0.10 11.28
C GLY A 71 8.87 1.10 10.16
N ASN A 72 10.07 1.68 10.21
CA ASN A 72 10.59 2.53 9.14
C ASN A 72 10.80 1.74 7.84
N ALA A 73 11.39 0.54 7.90
CA ALA A 73 11.58 -0.30 6.72
C ALA A 73 10.25 -0.68 6.05
N ILE A 74 9.25 -1.05 6.85
CA ILE A 74 7.89 -1.34 6.36
C ILE A 74 7.26 -0.09 5.73
N SER A 75 7.46 1.08 6.35
CA SER A 75 6.87 2.32 5.85
C SER A 75 7.49 2.76 4.52
N VAL A 76 8.81 2.67 4.39
CA VAL A 76 9.52 2.98 3.15
C VAL A 76 9.14 2.02 2.03
N SER A 77 9.06 0.71 2.30
CA SER A 77 8.67 -0.26 1.26
C SER A 77 7.24 -0.03 0.78
N ALA A 78 6.32 0.31 1.68
CA ALA A 78 4.95 0.64 1.32
C ALA A 78 4.86 1.87 0.41
N ILE A 79 5.63 2.93 0.70
CA ILE A 79 5.70 4.14 -0.14
C ILE A 79 6.19 3.78 -1.54
N ILE A 80 7.25 2.97 -1.66
CA ILE A 80 7.77 2.53 -2.96
C ILE A 80 6.69 1.77 -3.74
N GLN A 81 5.95 0.86 -3.08
CA GLN A 81 4.85 0.14 -3.69
C GLN A 81 3.73 1.07 -4.16
N ASP A 82 3.37 2.09 -3.37
CA ASP A 82 2.34 3.06 -3.74
C ASP A 82 2.72 3.84 -5.00
N PHE A 83 3.97 4.31 -5.07
CA PHE A 83 4.49 4.98 -6.25
C PHE A 83 4.48 4.09 -7.49
N ILE A 84 4.89 2.82 -7.35
CA ILE A 84 4.85 1.86 -8.47
C ILE A 84 3.41 1.68 -8.97
N LEU A 85 2.45 1.47 -8.06
CA LEU A 85 1.05 1.29 -8.40
C LEU A 85 0.44 2.54 -9.05
N LEU A 86 0.84 3.73 -8.59
CA LEU A 86 0.38 4.99 -9.15
C LEU A 86 1.01 5.24 -10.55
N LEU A 87 2.30 5.00 -10.74
CA LEU A 87 2.95 5.24 -12.04
C LEU A 87 2.52 4.25 -13.12
N MET A 88 2.19 3.02 -12.73
CA MET A 88 1.89 1.92 -13.63
C MET A 88 0.79 2.23 -14.67
N PRO A 89 -0.41 2.73 -14.30
CA PRO A 89 -1.42 3.12 -15.27
C PRO A 89 -1.13 4.44 -16.01
N LEU A 90 -0.36 5.39 -15.43
CA LEU A 90 -0.08 6.70 -16.06
C LEU A 90 0.63 6.55 -17.40
N ASN A 91 1.60 5.64 -17.45
CA ASN A 91 2.37 5.38 -18.66
C ASN A 91 1.47 4.92 -19.82
N ILE A 92 0.45 4.11 -19.53
CA ILE A 92 -0.53 3.67 -20.53
C ILE A 92 -1.47 4.81 -20.92
N ILE A 93 -2.02 5.52 -19.93
CA ILE A 93 -3.03 6.57 -20.17
C ILE A 93 -2.47 7.68 -21.06
N ARG A 94 -1.18 8.02 -20.94
CA ARG A 94 -0.53 9.00 -21.83
C ARG A 94 -0.58 8.63 -23.30
N THR A 95 -0.61 7.34 -23.62
CA THR A 95 -0.66 6.84 -25.01
C THR A 95 -2.09 6.70 -25.56
N LEU A 96 -3.11 6.78 -24.69
CA LEU A 96 -4.48 6.44 -25.05
C LEU A 96 -5.33 7.69 -25.33
N ARG A 97 -5.80 7.86 -26.57
CA ARG A 97 -6.73 8.94 -26.95
C ARG A 97 -8.15 8.62 -26.44
N MET A 98 -8.46 9.07 -25.21
CA MET A 98 -9.77 8.84 -24.58
C MET A 98 -10.67 10.08 -24.56
N ASN A 99 -11.98 9.86 -24.66
CA ASN A 99 -13.01 10.89 -24.46
C ASN A 99 -12.95 11.50 -23.05
N LEU A 100 -13.25 12.80 -22.94
CA LEU A 100 -13.12 13.60 -21.70
C LEU A 100 -13.80 12.95 -20.48
N ARG A 101 -14.99 12.34 -20.65
CA ARG A 101 -15.71 11.64 -19.57
C ARG A 101 -14.92 10.46 -18.96
N ARG A 102 -14.19 9.70 -19.78
CA ARG A 102 -13.32 8.60 -19.29
C ARG A 102 -12.07 9.15 -18.62
N LYS A 103 -11.51 10.24 -19.16
CA LYS A 103 -10.35 10.93 -18.61
C LYS A 103 -10.62 11.46 -17.19
N ILE A 104 -11.80 12.03 -16.94
CA ILE A 104 -12.21 12.51 -15.61
C ILE A 104 -12.29 11.34 -14.62
N GLY A 105 -12.97 10.24 -14.97
CA GLY A 105 -13.10 9.07 -14.08
C GLY A 105 -11.75 8.46 -13.69
N ILE A 106 -10.83 8.37 -14.66
CA ILE A 106 -9.46 7.91 -14.40
C ILE A 106 -8.71 8.91 -13.50
N GLY A 107 -8.86 10.22 -13.74
CA GLY A 107 -8.29 11.27 -12.90
C GLY A 107 -8.75 11.18 -11.44
N CYS A 108 -10.04 10.89 -11.19
CA CYS A 108 -10.55 10.69 -9.83
C CYS A 108 -9.92 9.47 -9.14
N LEU A 109 -9.79 8.34 -9.84
CA LEU A 109 -9.12 7.14 -9.32
C LEU A 109 -7.65 7.42 -8.97
N PHE A 110 -6.98 8.22 -9.80
CA PHE A 110 -5.62 8.68 -9.58
C PHE A 110 -5.50 9.59 -8.36
N GLY A 111 -6.44 10.52 -8.18
CA GLY A 111 -6.49 11.39 -7.01
C GLY A 111 -6.63 10.59 -5.72
N ILE A 112 -7.52 9.60 -5.69
CA ILE A 112 -7.73 8.75 -4.50
C ILE A 112 -6.49 7.89 -4.22
N GLY A 113 -5.87 7.32 -5.25
CA GLY A 113 -4.61 6.60 -5.10
C GLY A 113 -3.49 7.50 -4.57
N GLY A 114 -3.42 8.75 -5.05
CA GLY A 114 -2.46 9.75 -4.58
C GLY A 114 -2.66 10.15 -3.11
N MET A 115 -3.90 10.23 -2.63
CA MET A 115 -4.18 10.42 -1.19
C MET A 115 -3.62 9.26 -0.35
N GLY A 116 -3.71 8.02 -0.86
CA GLY A 116 -3.09 6.86 -0.23
C GLY A 116 -1.56 7.01 -0.09
N CYS A 117 -0.88 7.50 -1.13
CA CYS A 117 0.56 7.78 -1.06
C CYS A 117 0.90 8.87 -0.02
N ILE A 118 0.08 9.91 0.08
CA ILE A 118 0.29 10.98 1.08
C ILE A 118 0.14 10.40 2.49
N ALA A 119 -0.86 9.55 2.72
CA ALA A 119 -1.06 8.90 4.00
C ALA A 119 0.16 8.03 4.42
N THR A 120 0.79 7.32 3.49
CA THR A 120 1.99 6.52 3.80
C THR A 120 3.24 7.35 4.07
N ILE A 121 3.41 8.50 3.39
CA ILE A 121 4.47 9.46 3.69
C ILE A 121 4.26 10.05 5.10
N LEU A 122 3.03 10.44 5.44
CA LEU A 122 2.72 10.98 6.76
C LEU A 122 2.88 9.93 7.86
N ARG A 123 2.61 8.66 7.57
CA ARG A 123 2.93 7.55 8.48
C ARG A 123 4.44 7.45 8.76
N LEU A 124 5.29 7.56 7.73
CA LEU A 124 6.75 7.54 7.90
C LEU A 124 7.22 8.74 8.73
N HIS A 125 6.68 9.93 8.47
CA HIS A 125 6.97 11.13 9.27
C HIS A 125 6.53 10.98 10.73
N ALA A 126 5.36 10.40 10.99
CA ALA A 126 4.91 10.09 12.34
C ALA A 126 5.92 9.19 13.04
N HIS A 127 6.37 8.10 12.39
CA HIS A 127 7.35 7.17 12.94
C HIS A 127 8.75 7.79 13.16
N SER A 128 9.15 8.73 12.31
CA SER A 128 10.44 9.44 12.40
C SER A 128 10.44 10.52 13.49
N ASN A 129 9.32 11.22 13.70
CA ASN A 129 9.20 12.30 14.68
C ASN A 129 8.81 11.78 16.06
N SER A 130 8.01 10.71 16.14
CA SER A 130 7.81 9.99 17.39
C SER A 130 9.16 9.39 17.77
N SER A 131 9.83 10.00 18.74
CA SER A 131 11.02 9.43 19.34
C SER A 131 10.59 8.17 20.11
N PHE A 132 10.37 7.05 19.41
CA PHE A 132 10.15 5.71 20.00
C PHE A 132 11.29 5.33 20.95
N ARG A 133 12.41 6.05 20.89
CA ARG A 133 13.58 5.93 21.76
C ARG A 133 13.46 6.67 23.11
N LEU A 134 12.52 7.60 23.27
CA LEU A 134 12.43 8.50 24.44
C LEU A 134 11.00 8.86 24.89
N SER A 135 9.97 8.24 24.31
CA SER A 135 8.56 8.57 24.61
C SER A 135 8.07 7.81 25.84
N LEU A 136 7.37 8.49 26.75
CA LEU A 136 6.81 7.90 27.98
C LEU A 136 5.80 6.78 27.68
N ASP A 137 5.08 6.86 26.55
CA ASP A 137 3.98 5.94 26.20
C ASP A 137 4.07 5.45 24.73
N PRO A 138 4.79 4.34 24.46
CA PRO A 138 4.94 3.81 23.09
C PRO A 138 3.62 3.36 22.44
N THR A 139 2.59 3.04 23.24
CA THR A 139 1.26 2.68 22.76
C THR A 139 0.54 3.87 22.13
N TRP A 140 0.75 5.07 22.66
CA TRP A 140 0.11 6.29 22.17
C TRP A 140 0.66 6.69 20.79
N ASP A 141 1.98 6.65 20.63
CA ASP A 141 2.65 6.95 19.37
C ASP A 141 2.26 5.96 18.26
N TYR A 142 1.96 4.71 18.64
CA TYR A 142 1.48 3.69 17.71
C TYR A 142 0.08 4.00 17.16
N CYS A 143 -0.82 4.56 17.98
CA CYS A 143 -2.18 4.94 17.56
C CYS A 143 -2.16 5.94 16.40
N GLN A 144 -1.26 6.92 16.44
CA GLN A 144 -1.13 7.90 15.35
C GLN A 144 -0.74 7.22 14.03
N GLY A 145 0.15 6.23 14.06
CA GLY A 145 0.50 5.43 12.89
C GLY A 145 -0.67 4.62 12.33
N MET A 146 -1.52 4.08 13.20
CA MET A 146 -2.69 3.28 12.82
C MET A 146 -3.74 4.08 12.06
N ILE A 147 -4.00 5.33 12.46
CA ILE A 147 -4.94 6.22 11.76
C ILE A 147 -4.53 6.41 10.30
N TRP A 148 -3.24 6.63 10.04
CA TRP A 148 -2.73 6.77 8.67
C TRP A 148 -2.85 5.48 7.86
N VAL A 149 -2.65 4.32 8.49
CA VAL A 149 -2.87 3.02 7.84
C VAL A 149 -4.34 2.84 7.46
N GLU A 150 -5.27 3.25 8.32
CA GLU A 150 -6.69 3.14 8.05
C GLU A 150 -7.13 4.04 6.87
N ILE A 151 -6.57 5.25 6.79
CA ILE A 151 -6.75 6.16 5.65
C ILE A 151 -6.16 5.56 4.37
N GLU A 152 -4.96 4.95 4.43
CA GLU A 152 -4.34 4.25 3.29
C GLU A 152 -5.27 3.11 2.80
N LEU A 153 -5.77 2.29 3.71
CA LEU A 153 -6.63 1.14 3.38
C LEU A 153 -7.95 1.58 2.74
N THR A 154 -8.62 2.57 3.33
CA THR A 154 -9.89 3.08 2.81
C THR A 154 -9.74 3.71 1.42
N ALA A 155 -8.63 4.42 1.17
CA ALA A 155 -8.30 4.93 -0.16
C ALA A 155 -8.16 3.80 -1.18
N ILE A 156 -7.44 2.72 -0.85
CA ILE A 156 -7.28 1.57 -1.75
C ILE A 156 -8.64 0.89 -2.02
N TYR A 157 -9.47 0.70 -1.00
CA TYR A 157 -10.82 0.13 -1.16
C TYR A 157 -11.68 0.96 -2.12
N MET A 158 -11.66 2.28 -1.98
CA MET A 158 -12.36 3.18 -2.90
C MET A 158 -11.83 3.06 -4.34
N CYS A 159 -10.50 3.01 -4.52
CA CYS A 159 -9.89 2.85 -5.85
C CYS A 159 -10.32 1.56 -6.56
N VAL A 160 -10.44 0.43 -5.85
CA VAL A 160 -10.80 -0.86 -6.44
C VAL A 160 -12.31 -0.96 -6.71
N SER A 161 -13.15 -0.33 -5.88
CA SER A 161 -14.61 -0.46 -5.96
C SER A 161 -15.26 0.49 -6.97
N LEU A 162 -14.76 1.73 -7.10
CA LEU A 162 -15.33 2.78 -7.96
C LEU A 162 -15.52 2.36 -9.44
N PRO A 163 -14.57 1.67 -10.08
CA PRO A 163 -14.74 1.28 -11.48
C PRO A 163 -15.85 0.25 -11.68
N THR A 164 -16.00 -0.68 -10.73
CA THR A 164 -17.04 -1.71 -10.72
C THR A 164 -18.42 -1.09 -10.54
N ILE A 165 -18.53 -0.12 -9.60
CA ILE A 165 -19.76 0.66 -9.39
C ILE A 165 -20.14 1.42 -10.66
N ARG A 166 -19.17 2.03 -11.36
CA ARG A 166 -19.42 2.73 -12.62
C ARG A 166 -20.00 1.80 -13.70
N ILE A 167 -19.48 0.58 -13.82
CA ILE A 167 -19.98 -0.41 -14.79
C ILE A 167 -21.42 -0.80 -14.46
N LEU A 168 -21.73 -1.02 -13.18
CA LEU A 168 -23.08 -1.33 -12.72
C LEU A 168 -24.06 -0.16 -12.96
N LEU A 169 -23.65 1.06 -12.65
CA LEU A 169 -24.49 2.25 -12.84
C LEU A 169 -24.86 2.47 -14.31
N VAL A 170 -23.90 2.32 -15.24
CA VAL A 170 -24.18 2.45 -16.69
C VAL A 170 -25.10 1.34 -17.19
N ARG A 171 -25.15 0.19 -16.52
CA ARG A 171 -26.03 -0.92 -16.90
C ARG A 171 -27.45 -0.78 -16.34
N ILE A 172 -27.61 -0.14 -15.18
CA ILE A 172 -28.90 0.04 -14.50
C ILE A 172 -29.60 1.33 -14.96
N LEU A 173 -28.84 2.41 -15.18
CA LEU A 173 -29.34 3.70 -15.66
C LEU A 173 -28.87 3.90 -17.11
N PRO A 174 -29.67 3.48 -18.12
CA PRO A 174 -29.34 3.66 -19.53
C PRO A 174 -29.25 5.13 -19.94
#